data_AF-A0A3D4JX19-F1
#
_entry.id   AF-A0A3D4JX19-F1
#
_cell.length_a   1.000
_cell.length_b   1.000
_cell.length_c   1.000
_cell.angle_alpha   90.00
_cell.angle_beta   90.00
_cell.angle_gamma   90.00
#
_symmetry.space_group_name_H-M   'P 1'
#
loop_
_entity.id
_entity.type
_entity.pdbx_description
1 polymer ?
#
loop_
_entity_poly.entity_id
_entity_poly.type
_entity_poly.pdbx_seq_one_letter_code
_entity_poly.pdbx_strand_id
1 'polypeptide(L)'
;DSTKFTYNCDEKEGEVVLYYENKDLRMVKDSYAEHSHFSSSTKYYVKNNSVFFIFKEETAWNFDEGGTPEKPETKDDINEKRIYVLNNKAIQCLEKNYTNRSKGNNRNPDSIPNKETKCDVSELMKNYNLILKNKDRKGEINCL
;
A
#
# COMPACT_ATOMS: atom_id res chain seq x y z
N ASP A 1 -6.48 -11.42 -16.17
CA ASP A 1 -5.08 -11.82 -16.41
C ASP A 1 -4.16 -10.96 -15.55
N SER A 2 -2.95 -11.41 -15.22
CA SER A 2 -2.01 -10.62 -14.42
C SER A 2 -0.56 -10.90 -14.76
N THR A 3 0.28 -9.87 -14.68
CA THR A 3 1.74 -10.00 -14.71
C THR A 3 2.33 -9.50 -13.40
N LYS A 4 3.56 -9.93 -13.09
CA LYS A 4 4.24 -9.51 -11.87
C LYS A 4 5.74 -9.43 -12.03
N PHE A 5 6.36 -8.59 -11.22
CA PHE A 5 7.81 -8.52 -11.06
C PHE A 5 8.17 -8.14 -9.62
N THR A 6 9.40 -8.46 -9.21
CA THR A 6 9.92 -8.15 -7.88
C THR A 6 11.05 -7.14 -7.97
N TYR A 7 11.29 -6.42 -6.88
CA TYR A 7 12.39 -5.49 -6.74
C TYR A 7 12.98 -5.60 -5.34
N ASN A 8 14.27 -5.32 -5.24
CA ASN A 8 14.99 -5.21 -3.98
C ASN A 8 15.75 -3.89 -3.97
N CYS A 9 15.66 -3.18 -2.86
CA CYS A 9 16.39 -1.95 -2.58
C CYS A 9 16.98 -2.06 -1.17
N ASP A 10 18.13 -2.73 -1.08
CA ASP A 10 18.84 -3.05 0.16
C ASP A 10 17.97 -3.83 1.17
N GLU A 11 17.34 -3.14 2.13
CA GLU A 11 16.50 -3.74 3.17
C GLU A 11 14.99 -3.62 2.87
N LYS A 12 14.65 -3.14 1.67
CA LYS A 12 13.29 -3.01 1.16
C LYS A 12 13.06 -3.99 0.00
N GLU A 13 12.29 -5.03 0.26
CA GLU A 13 11.88 -6.01 -0.75
C GLU A 13 10.43 -5.81 -1.13
N GLY A 14 10.13 -5.82 -2.44
CA GLY A 14 8.78 -5.61 -2.92
C GLY A 14 8.38 -6.41 -4.15
N GLU A 15 7.07 -6.51 -4.33
CA GLU A 15 6.40 -7.15 -5.46
C GLU A 15 5.41 -6.17 -6.06
N VAL A 16 5.41 -6.11 -7.40
CA VAL A 16 4.40 -5.41 -8.18
C VAL A 16 3.59 -6.41 -8.97
N VAL A 17 2.26 -6.31 -8.89
CA VAL A 17 1.31 -7.11 -9.66
C VAL A 17 0.42 -6.19 -10.48
N LEU A 18 0.39 -6.39 -11.80
CA LEU A 18 -0.45 -5.67 -12.74
C LEU A 18 -1.62 -6.55 -13.15
N TYR A 19 -2.85 -6.05 -13.00
CA TYR A 19 -4.08 -6.77 -13.28
C TYR A 19 -4.76 -6.22 -14.52
N TYR A 20 -5.14 -7.12 -15.42
CA TYR A 20 -5.72 -6.82 -16.72
C TYR A 20 -7.07 -7.49 -16.92
N GLU A 21 -7.96 -6.77 -17.59
CA GLU A 21 -9.25 -7.26 -18.07
C GLU A 21 -9.41 -6.86 -19.54
N ASN A 22 -9.69 -7.81 -20.42
CA ASN A 22 -9.80 -7.55 -21.87
C ASN A 22 -8.59 -6.82 -22.47
N LYS A 23 -7.39 -7.11 -21.94
CA LYS A 23 -6.10 -6.44 -22.27
C LYS A 23 -5.94 -5.00 -21.75
N ASP A 24 -6.96 -4.43 -21.10
CA ASP A 24 -6.86 -3.15 -20.43
C ASP A 24 -6.26 -3.31 -19.03
N LEU A 25 -5.31 -2.45 -18.67
CA LEU A 25 -4.83 -2.35 -17.30
C LEU A 25 -5.94 -1.81 -16.41
N ARG A 26 -6.32 -2.57 -15.38
CA ARG A 26 -7.38 -2.20 -14.42
C ARG A 26 -6.83 -1.81 -13.06
N MET A 27 -5.74 -2.45 -12.63
CA MET A 27 -5.16 -2.17 -11.32
C MET A 27 -3.68 -2.52 -11.28
N VAL A 28 -2.90 -1.75 -10.52
CA VAL A 28 -1.51 -2.05 -10.15
C VAL A 28 -1.45 -2.15 -8.63
N LYS A 29 -0.96 -3.27 -8.10
CA LYS A 29 -0.65 -3.44 -6.68
C LYS A 29 0.87 -3.41 -6.53
N ASP A 30 1.37 -2.45 -5.79
CA ASP A 30 2.74 -2.41 -5.29
C ASP A 30 2.71 -2.74 -3.80
N SER A 31 3.55 -3.67 -3.36
CA SER A 31 3.68 -4.00 -1.95
C SER A 31 5.14 -4.26 -1.59
N TYR A 32 5.57 -3.74 -0.46
CA TYR A 32 6.91 -3.99 0.06
C TYR A 32 6.91 -4.17 1.57
N ALA A 33 7.96 -4.82 2.06
CA ALA A 33 8.31 -4.88 3.47
C ALA A 33 9.70 -4.27 3.69
N GLU A 34 9.91 -3.70 4.86
CA GLU A 34 11.15 -3.05 5.24
C GLU A 34 11.50 -3.40 6.69
N HIS A 35 12.76 -3.77 6.93
CA HIS A 35 13.31 -4.08 8.25
C HIS A 35 12.48 -5.06 9.12
N SER A 36 11.69 -5.97 8.52
CA SER A 36 10.76 -6.92 9.18
C SER A 36 9.61 -6.33 10.02
N HIS A 37 9.59 -5.02 10.28
CA HIS A 37 8.63 -4.38 11.18
C HIS A 37 7.71 -3.40 10.46
N PHE A 38 7.97 -3.11 9.18
CA PHE A 38 7.14 -2.24 8.37
C PHE A 38 6.71 -2.93 7.08
N SER A 39 5.46 -2.71 6.68
CA SER A 39 4.99 -3.07 5.35
C SER A 39 4.08 -1.99 4.77
N SER A 40 4.07 -1.91 3.44
CA SER A 40 3.21 -1.01 2.69
C SER A 40 2.57 -1.74 1.53
N SER A 41 1.30 -1.44 1.25
CA SER A 41 0.63 -1.84 0.02
C SER A 41 -0.09 -0.66 -0.60
N THR A 42 0.21 -0.36 -1.85
CA THR A 42 -0.46 0.66 -2.66
C THR A 42 -1.15 0.01 -3.86
N LYS A 43 -2.46 0.24 -4.00
CA LYS A 43 -3.27 -0.19 -5.13
C LYS A 43 -3.68 1.02 -5.95
N TYR A 44 -3.26 1.08 -7.20
CA TYR A 44 -3.65 2.09 -8.18
C TYR A 44 -4.75 1.52 -9.06
N TYR A 45 -5.95 2.08 -9.02
CA TYR A 45 -7.07 1.68 -9.86
C TYR A 45 -7.13 2.56 -11.11
N VAL A 46 -7.23 1.91 -12.27
CA VAL A 46 -7.00 2.51 -13.58
C VAL A 46 -8.24 2.38 -14.45
N LYS A 47 -8.64 3.48 -15.08
CA LYS A 47 -9.70 3.52 -16.09
C LYS A 47 -9.27 4.47 -17.20
N ASN A 48 -9.43 4.06 -18.47
CA ASN A 48 -9.02 4.83 -19.64
C ASN A 48 -7.57 5.35 -19.52
N ASN A 49 -6.65 4.44 -19.13
CA ASN A 49 -5.23 4.73 -18.93
C ASN A 49 -4.91 5.79 -17.86
N SER A 50 -5.89 6.17 -17.04
CA SER A 50 -5.74 7.17 -15.97
C SER A 50 -6.03 6.56 -14.61
N VAL A 51 -5.19 6.87 -13.61
CA VAL A 51 -5.46 6.51 -12.21
C VAL A 51 -6.60 7.39 -11.71
N PHE A 52 -7.66 6.75 -11.22
CA PHE A 52 -8.82 7.46 -10.65
C PHE A 52 -8.97 7.27 -9.15
N PHE A 53 -8.36 6.21 -8.60
CA PHE A 53 -8.42 5.90 -7.18
C PHE A 53 -7.14 5.20 -6.73
N ILE A 54 -6.64 5.59 -5.56
CA ILE A 54 -5.50 4.95 -4.90
C ILE A 54 -5.93 4.51 -3.50
N PHE A 55 -5.66 3.24 -3.18
CA PHE A 55 -5.78 2.73 -1.83
C PHE A 55 -4.38 2.39 -1.31
N LYS A 56 -3.95 3.07 -0.25
CA LYS A 56 -2.66 2.82 0.40
C LYS A 56 -2.91 2.33 1.82
N GLU A 57 -2.19 1.28 2.20
CA GLU A 57 -2.17 0.74 3.55
C GLU A 57 -0.72 0.64 4.00
N GLU A 58 -0.42 1.15 5.18
CA GLU A 58 0.88 1.03 5.83
C GLU A 58 0.69 0.38 7.19
N THR A 59 1.54 -0.58 7.52
CA THR A 59 1.48 -1.33 8.77
C THR A 59 2.83 -1.30 9.46
N ALA A 60 2.85 -0.85 10.71
CA ALA A 60 4.00 -0.93 11.59
C ALA A 60 3.73 -1.94 12.71
N TRP A 61 4.45 -3.05 12.69
CA TRP A 61 4.40 -4.09 13.72
C TRP A 61 5.30 -3.72 14.90
N ASN A 62 4.82 -3.90 16.13
CA ASN A 62 5.56 -3.62 17.36
C ASN A 62 5.16 -4.58 18.49
N PHE A 63 6.00 -4.71 19.51
CA PHE A 63 5.58 -5.28 20.79
C PHE A 63 4.54 -4.37 21.47
N ASP A 64 3.54 -4.98 22.09
CA ASP A 64 2.50 -4.29 22.86
C ASP A 64 2.90 -4.25 24.35
N GLU A 65 2.47 -3.20 25.06
CA GLU A 65 2.85 -2.94 26.45
C GLU A 65 2.34 -4.01 27.44
N GLY A 66 1.37 -4.82 27.02
CA GLY A 66 0.80 -5.92 27.80
C GLY A 66 1.64 -7.21 27.80
N GLY A 67 2.64 -7.31 26.93
CA GLY A 67 3.48 -8.49 26.79
C GLY A 67 4.54 -8.65 27.88
N THR A 68 4.98 -9.89 28.06
CA THR A 68 6.18 -10.23 28.86
C THR A 68 7.19 -10.94 27.96
N PRO A 69 8.48 -11.01 28.30
CA PRO A 69 9.45 -11.78 27.51
C PRO A 69 9.04 -13.25 27.30
N GLU A 70 8.38 -13.86 28.29
CA GLU A 70 7.92 -15.25 28.23
C GLU A 70 6.60 -15.41 27.46
N LYS A 71 5.82 -14.34 27.36
CA LYS A 71 4.53 -14.28 26.65
C LYS A 71 4.44 -12.94 25.92
N PRO A 72 5.13 -12.78 24.79
CA PRO A 72 5.11 -11.52 24.06
C PRO A 72 3.71 -11.26 23.52
N GLU A 73 3.29 -10.02 23.60
CA GLU A 73 2.09 -9.51 22.93
C GLU A 73 2.54 -8.48 21.90
N THR A 74 1.88 -8.48 20.76
CA THR A 74 2.24 -7.65 19.60
C THR A 74 1.04 -6.87 19.10
N LYS A 75 1.32 -5.79 18.38
CA LYS A 75 0.33 -4.94 17.72
C LYS A 75 0.81 -4.49 16.35
N ASP A 76 -0.15 -4.26 15.47
CA ASP A 76 0.00 -3.65 14.16
C ASP A 76 -0.68 -2.29 14.20
N ASP A 77 0.09 -1.21 14.07
CA ASP A 77 -0.43 0.13 13.87
C ASP A 77 -0.61 0.37 12.37
N ILE A 78 -1.86 0.57 11.94
CA ILE A 78 -2.27 0.58 10.54
C ILE A 78 -2.78 1.96 10.14
N ASN A 79 -2.24 2.48 9.04
CA ASN A 79 -2.70 3.67 8.35
C ASN A 79 -3.34 3.27 7.02
N GLU A 80 -4.62 3.60 6.82
CA GLU A 80 -5.29 3.46 5.53
C GLU A 80 -5.54 4.84 4.92
N LYS A 81 -5.23 4.98 3.63
CA LYS A 81 -5.53 6.16 2.81
C LYS A 81 -6.32 5.77 1.56
N ARG A 82 -7.40 6.50 1.32
CA ARG A 82 -8.25 6.42 0.13
C ARG A 82 -8.15 7.75 -0.59
N ILE A 83 -7.62 7.73 -1.81
CA ILE A 83 -7.29 8.94 -2.56
C ILE A 83 -8.03 8.93 -3.88
N TYR A 84 -8.89 9.91 -4.10
CA TYR A 84 -9.59 10.11 -5.36
C TYR A 84 -8.77 11.05 -6.24
N VAL A 85 -8.53 10.64 -7.48
CA VAL A 85 -7.64 11.33 -8.41
C VAL A 85 -8.40 11.77 -9.64
N LEU A 86 -8.23 13.04 -10.02
CA LEU A 86 -8.73 13.60 -11.28
C LEU A 86 -7.62 14.44 -11.91
N ASN A 87 -7.35 14.23 -13.19
CA ASN A 87 -6.29 14.94 -13.92
C ASN A 87 -4.93 14.90 -13.21
N ASN A 88 -4.56 13.72 -12.68
CA ASN A 88 -3.33 13.48 -11.91
C ASN A 88 -3.20 14.32 -10.62
N LYS A 89 -4.30 14.88 -10.12
CA LYS A 89 -4.35 15.61 -8.84
C LYS A 89 -5.30 14.90 -7.89
N ALA A 90 -4.95 14.87 -6.61
CA ALA A 90 -5.89 14.46 -5.58
C ALA A 90 -7.01 15.49 -5.48
N ILE A 91 -8.26 15.01 -5.52
CA ILE A 91 -9.45 15.84 -5.30
C ILE A 91 -10.09 15.57 -3.94
N GLN A 92 -9.81 14.40 -3.36
CA GLN A 92 -10.25 14.05 -2.01
C GLN A 92 -9.34 12.98 -1.44
N CYS A 93 -9.00 13.12 -0.16
CA CYS A 93 -8.26 12.13 0.59
C CYS A 93 -8.92 11.85 1.92
N LEU A 94 -9.12 10.56 2.16
CA LEU A 94 -9.71 10.03 3.37
C LEU A 94 -8.66 9.16 4.04
N GLU A 95 -8.43 9.40 5.32
CA GLU A 95 -7.45 8.68 6.12
C GLU A 95 -8.12 8.13 7.38
N LYS A 96 -7.76 6.91 7.75
CA LYS A 96 -8.05 6.38 9.09
C LYS A 96 -6.84 5.63 9.63
N ASN A 97 -6.76 5.62 10.95
CA ASN A 97 -5.72 4.94 11.71
C ASN A 97 -6.37 4.02 12.72
N TYR A 98 -5.81 2.82 12.89
CA TYR A 98 -6.26 1.86 13.88
C TYR A 98 -5.16 0.87 14.25
N THR A 99 -5.37 0.14 15.33
CA THR A 99 -4.41 -0.84 15.83
C THR A 99 -5.08 -2.20 15.91
N ASN A 100 -4.44 -3.22 15.34
CA ASN A 100 -4.78 -4.62 15.53
C ASN A 100 -3.82 -5.24 16.52
N ARG A 101 -4.33 -5.75 17.65
CA ARG A 101 -3.55 -6.43 18.67
C ARG A 101 -3.66 -7.93 18.53
N SER A 102 -2.59 -8.63 18.84
CA SER A 102 -2.55 -10.09 19.00
C SER A 102 -3.46 -10.59 20.13
N LYS A 103 -3.75 -9.73 21.11
CA LYS A 103 -4.62 -10.03 22.26
C LYS A 103 -5.48 -8.83 22.64
N GLY A 104 -6.69 -9.11 23.14
CA GLY A 104 -7.69 -8.10 23.49
C GLY A 104 -8.71 -7.88 22.38
N ASN A 105 -9.51 -6.82 22.51
CA ASN A 105 -10.60 -6.53 21.57
C ASN A 105 -10.15 -5.52 20.52
N ASN A 106 -10.03 -5.98 19.27
CA ASN A 106 -9.83 -5.10 18.12
C ASN A 106 -11.17 -4.55 17.65
N ARG A 107 -11.19 -3.25 17.32
CA ARG A 107 -12.37 -2.64 16.69
C ARG A 107 -12.46 -3.14 15.25
N ASN A 108 -13.68 -3.37 14.76
CA ASN A 108 -13.88 -3.63 13.34
C ASN A 108 -13.36 -2.41 12.54
N PRO A 109 -12.36 -2.55 11.66
CA PRO A 109 -11.84 -1.44 10.88
C PRO A 109 -12.89 -0.70 10.04
N ASP A 110 -13.98 -1.38 9.65
CA ASP A 110 -15.09 -0.78 8.89
C ASP A 110 -15.97 0.15 9.74
N SER A 111 -15.91 0.00 11.06
CA SER A 111 -16.62 0.89 12.00
C SER A 111 -15.85 2.17 12.32
N ILE A 112 -14.60 2.28 11.88
CA ILE A 112 -13.74 3.43 12.17
C ILE A 112 -13.94 4.47 11.08
N PRO A 113 -14.47 5.66 11.42
CA PRO A 113 -14.75 6.68 10.42
C PRO A 113 -13.46 7.22 9.81
N ASN A 114 -13.51 7.48 8.50
CA ASN A 114 -12.45 8.21 7.84
C ASN A 114 -12.47 9.69 8.22
N LYS A 115 -11.30 10.32 8.19
CA LYS A 115 -11.13 11.76 8.27
C LYS A 115 -10.64 12.29 6.94
N GLU A 116 -11.25 13.38 6.47
CA GLU A 116 -10.74 14.07 5.30
C GLU A 116 -9.42 14.78 5.65
N THR A 117 -8.43 14.66 4.75
CA THR A 117 -7.10 15.22 4.92
C THR A 117 -6.59 15.83 3.62
N LYS A 118 -5.57 16.68 3.73
CA LYS A 118 -4.81 17.15 2.56
C LYS A 118 -3.78 16.09 2.20
N CYS A 119 -3.62 15.83 0.91
CA CYS A 119 -2.66 14.87 0.41
C CYS A 119 -2.05 15.36 -0.90
N ASP A 120 -0.80 14.99 -1.12
CA ASP A 120 -0.13 15.11 -2.40
C ASP A 120 0.04 13.69 -2.97
N VAL A 121 -0.27 13.54 -4.25
CA VAL A 121 -0.12 12.27 -4.99
C VAL A 121 1.13 12.25 -5.85
N SER A 122 1.93 13.32 -5.86
CA SER A 122 3.08 13.45 -6.74
C SER A 122 4.07 12.28 -6.61
N GLU A 123 4.38 11.86 -5.39
CA GLU A 123 5.27 10.72 -5.14
C GLU A 123 4.64 9.38 -5.56
N LEU A 124 3.38 9.15 -5.21
CA LEU A 124 2.62 7.96 -5.61
C LEU A 124 2.55 7.84 -7.14
N MET A 125 2.29 8.95 -7.84
CA MET A 125 2.25 8.99 -9.30
C MET A 125 3.64 8.83 -9.92
N LYS A 126 4.70 9.34 -9.28
CA LYS A 126 6.08 9.09 -9.70
C LYS A 126 6.41 7.60 -9.64
N ASN A 127 6.08 6.93 -8.53
CA ASN A 127 6.28 5.49 -8.37
C ASN A 127 5.45 4.69 -9.39
N TYR A 128 4.15 5.01 -9.57
CA TYR A 128 3.31 4.40 -10.59
C TYR A 128 3.93 4.49 -12.01
N ASN A 129 4.48 5.64 -12.37
CA ASN A 129 5.14 5.81 -13.66
C ASN A 129 6.43 4.98 -13.78
N LEU A 130 7.18 4.80 -12.69
CA LEU A 130 8.36 3.93 -12.66
C LEU A 130 7.96 2.46 -12.81
N ILE A 131 6.89 2.03 -12.15
CA ILE A 131 6.30 0.70 -12.33
C ILE A 131 5.97 0.46 -13.81
N LEU A 132 5.25 1.39 -14.45
CA LEU A 132 4.85 1.23 -15.86
C LEU A 132 6.05 1.16 -16.81
N LYS A 133 7.16 1.85 -16.51
CA LYS A 133 8.40 1.78 -17.31
C LYS A 133 9.11 0.43 -17.18
N ASN A 134 8.85 -0.30 -16.10
CA ASN A 134 9.53 -1.53 -15.74
C ASN A 134 8.66 -2.79 -15.92
N LYS A 135 7.37 -2.64 -16.22
CA LYS A 135 6.37 -3.73 -16.27
C LYS A 135 6.72 -4.93 -17.17
N ASP A 136 7.55 -4.71 -18.19
CA ASP A 136 7.95 -5.73 -19.17
C ASP A 136 9.38 -6.25 -18.93
N ARG A 137 10.08 -5.76 -17.89
CA ARG A 137 11.40 -6.25 -17.51
C ARG A 137 11.30 -7.67 -16.95
N LYS A 138 12.32 -8.47 -17.26
CA LYS A 138 12.47 -9.84 -16.75
C LYS A 138 13.55 -9.86 -15.67
N GLY A 139 13.32 -10.64 -14.63
CA GLY A 139 14.20 -10.72 -13.47
C GLY A 139 13.91 -9.65 -12.43
N GLU A 140 14.71 -9.67 -11.37
CA GLU A 140 14.63 -8.71 -10.27
C GLU A 140 15.17 -7.33 -10.68
N ILE A 141 14.56 -6.27 -10.18
CA ILE A 141 14.94 -4.88 -10.47
C ILE A 141 15.58 -4.25 -9.24
N ASN A 142 16.70 -3.54 -9.45
CA ASN A 142 17.32 -2.73 -8.41
C ASN A 142 16.51 -1.44 -8.20
N CYS A 143 15.76 -1.41 -7.08
CA CYS A 143 14.91 -0.30 -6.62
C CYS A 143 13.77 0.13 -7.58
N LEU A 144 12.68 0.60 -6.99
CA LEU A 144 11.58 1.34 -7.64
C LEU A 144 11.49 2.76 -7.09
#